data_AF-A0A9D1YWK2-F1
#
_entry.id   AF-A0A9D1YWK2-F1
#
_cell.length_a   1.000
_cell.length_b   1.000
_cell.length_c   1.000
_cell.angle_alpha   90.00
_cell.angle_beta   90.00
_cell.angle_gamma   90.00
#
_symmetry.space_group_name_H-M   'P 1'
#
loop_
_entity.id
_entity.type
_entity.pdbx_description
1 polymer ?
#
loop_
_entity_poly.entity_id
_entity_poly.type
_entity_poly.pdbx_seq_one_letter_code
_entity_poly.pdbx_strand_id
1 'polypeptide(L)' 'MSTRNLPEQIGDLPRIGRPAASALLEINVTTMEQVSQMSDAELLALHGFGPKALRILREAQRTDDGRP' A
#
# COMPACT_ATOMS: atom_id res chain seq x y z
N MET A 1 -0.32 17.12 15.56
CA MET A 1 -0.02 15.76 15.05
C MET A 1 1.04 15.90 13.95
N SER A 2 2.22 15.33 14.16
CA SER A 2 3.41 15.54 13.34
C SER A 2 3.34 14.78 12.01
N THR A 3 2.98 15.45 10.93
CA THR A 3 2.93 14.88 9.56
C THR A 3 4.27 14.93 8.82
N ARG A 4 5.40 14.71 9.51
CA ARG A 4 6.75 14.75 8.88
C ARG A 4 7.52 13.43 8.92
N ASN A 5 6.91 12.34 9.34
CA ASN A 5 7.53 11.03 9.27
C ASN A 5 6.53 10.05 8.66
N LEU A 6 6.54 9.93 7.33
CA LEU A 6 5.95 8.76 6.71
C LEU A 6 6.77 7.56 7.22
N PRO A 7 6.17 6.62 7.97
CA PRO A 7 6.87 5.42 8.34
C PRO A 7 7.22 4.65 7.06
N GLU A 8 8.38 3.98 7.04
CA GLU A 8 8.78 3.18 5.87
C GLU A 8 7.81 2.01 5.60
N GLN A 9 7.01 1.67 6.60
CA GLN A 9 5.90 0.71 6.58
C GLN A 9 4.64 1.43 7.09
N ILE A 10 3.55 1.42 6.31
CA ILE A 10 2.28 1.99 6.75
C ILE A 10 1.48 0.88 7.41
N GLY A 11 1.40 0.86 8.75
CA GLY A 11 0.65 -0.17 9.46
C GLY A 11 1.19 -1.58 9.16
N ASP A 12 0.30 -2.41 8.61
CA ASP A 12 0.58 -3.80 8.20
C ASP A 12 0.99 -3.93 6.72
N LEU A 13 1.03 -2.81 5.98
CA LEU A 13 1.40 -2.81 4.57
C LEU A 13 2.91 -3.05 4.41
N PRO A 14 3.32 -3.79 3.36
CA PRO A 14 4.72 -3.98 3.04
C PRO A 14 5.41 -2.65 2.73
N ARG A 15 6.75 -2.66 2.76
CA ARG A 15 7.58 -1.52 2.36
C ARG A 15 7.44 -1.24 0.86
N ILE A 16 6.40 -0.50 0.49
CA ILE A 16 6.21 0.06 -0.85
C ILE A 16 6.96 1.38 -0.97
N GLY A 17 7.31 1.78 -2.20
CA GLY A 17 8.03 3.03 -2.42
C GLY A 17 7.28 4.23 -1.81
N ARG A 18 8.02 5.22 -1.31
CA ARG A 18 7.48 6.48 -0.75
C ARG A 18 6.30 7.10 -1.52
N PRO A 19 6.30 7.21 -2.87
CA PRO A 19 5.17 7.80 -3.58
C PRO A 19 3.91 6.92 -3.53
N ALA A 20 4.05 5.60 -3.54
CA ALA A 20 2.91 4.68 -3.41
C ALA A 20 2.33 4.71 -1.99
N ALA A 21 3.20 4.78 -0.99
CA ALA A 21 2.82 4.95 0.41
C ALA A 21 2.04 6.27 0.61
N SER A 22 2.52 7.38 0.04
CA SER A 22 1.79 8.65 0.05
C SER A 22 0.43 8.54 -0.62
N ALA A 23 0.33 7.88 -1.78
CA ALA A 23 -0.93 7.75 -2.51
C ALA A 23 -2.00 6.99 -1.70
N LEU A 24 -1.59 5.94 -0.98
CA LEU A 24 -2.48 5.23 -0.05
C LEU A 24 -2.90 6.10 1.15
N LEU A 25 -1.99 6.89 1.70
CA LEU A 25 -2.32 7.82 2.80
C LEU A 25 -3.31 8.91 2.37
N GLU A 26 -3.23 9.39 1.13
CA GLU A 26 -4.18 10.38 0.61
C GLU A 26 -5.63 9.86 0.61
N ILE A 27 -5.80 8.55 0.38
CA ILE A 27 -7.10 7.88 0.43
C ILE A 27 -7.40 7.24 1.80
N ASN A 28 -6.60 7.53 2.83
CA ASN A 28 -6.72 6.98 4.19
C ASN A 28 -6.63 5.44 4.25
N VAL A 29 -5.89 4.84 3.32
CA VAL A 29 -5.60 3.41 3.28
C VAL A 29 -4.27 3.14 3.96
N THR A 30 -4.32 2.37 5.05
CA THR A 30 -3.13 2.09 5.88
C THR A 30 -2.99 0.63 6.29
N THR A 31 -3.86 -0.23 5.78
CA THR A 31 -3.93 -1.65 6.14
C THR A 31 -4.06 -2.54 4.91
N MET A 32 -3.60 -3.80 5.02
CA MET A 32 -3.73 -4.81 3.98
C MET A 32 -5.20 -5.10 3.65
N GLU A 33 -6.08 -5.07 4.64
CA GLU A 33 -7.52 -5.33 4.47
C GLU A 33 -8.18 -4.29 3.55
N GLN A 34 -7.90 -3.01 3.78
CA GLN A 34 -8.39 -1.92 2.93
C GLN A 34 -7.84 -2.02 1.50
N VAL A 35 -6.55 -2.36 1.36
CA VAL A 35 -5.95 -2.56 0.03
C VAL A 35 -6.53 -3.78 -0.68
N SER A 36 -6.90 -4.83 0.06
CA SER A 36 -7.54 -6.02 -0.50
C SER A 36 -8.93 -5.72 -1.08
N GLN A 37 -9.63 -4.73 -0.53
CA GLN A 37 -10.88 -4.21 -1.11
C GLN A 37 -10.66 -3.40 -2.40
N MET A 38 -9.44 -2.96 -2.69
CA MET A 38 -9.12 -2.19 -3.88
C MET A 38 -8.68 -3.08 -5.06
N SER A 39 -9.04 -2.65 -6.26
CA SER A 39 -8.60 -3.30 -7.50
C SER A 39 -7.24 -2.79 -7.97
N ASP A 40 -6.51 -3.59 -8.75
CA ASP A 40 -5.22 -3.19 -9.33
C ASP A 40 -5.32 -1.89 -10.15
N ALA A 41 -6.44 -1.71 -10.85
CA ALA A 41 -6.70 -0.51 -11.64
C ALA A 41 -6.87 0.74 -10.76
N GLU A 42 -7.59 0.63 -9.65
CA GLU A 42 -7.77 1.74 -8.69
C GLU A 42 -6.42 2.13 -8.09
N LEU A 43 -5.62 1.14 -7.69
CA LEU A 43 -4.29 1.36 -7.16
C LEU A 43 -3.37 2.02 -8.20
N LEU A 44 -3.37 1.55 -9.45
CA LEU A 44 -2.58 2.16 -10.54
C LEU A 44 -3.07 3.56 -10.96
N ALA A 45 -4.34 3.88 -10.68
CA ALA A 45 -4.88 5.21 -10.91
C ALA A 45 -4.42 6.23 -9.85
N LEU A 46 -3.93 5.77 -8.68
CA LEU A 46 -3.43 6.66 -7.64
C LEU A 46 -2.16 7.39 -8.09
N HIS A 47 -2.13 8.71 -7.87
CA HIS A 47 -1.02 9.56 -8.27
C HIS A 47 0.26 9.15 -7.53
N GLY A 48 1.26 8.63 -8.26
CA GLY A 48 2.52 8.15 -7.69
C GLY A 48 2.54 6.66 -7.32
N PHE A 49 1.44 5.93 -7.53
CA PHE A 49 1.39 4.48 -7.34
C PHE A 49 1.72 3.76 -8.65
N GLY A 50 2.99 3.33 -8.78
CA GLY A 50 3.48 2.69 -9.99
C GLY A 50 3.27 1.16 -10.02
N PRO A 51 3.43 0.52 -11.21
CA PRO A 51 3.36 -0.94 -11.36
C PRO A 51 4.37 -1.70 -10.50
N LYS A 52 5.49 -1.06 -10.15
CA LYS A 52 6.47 -1.60 -9.21
C LYS A 52 5.89 -1.77 -7.80
N ALA A 53 5.12 -0.79 -7.32
CA ALA A 53 4.49 -0.86 -6.00
C ALA A 53 3.38 -1.91 -5.98
N LEU A 54 2.57 -1.96 -7.04
CA LEU A 54 1.53 -2.98 -7.20
C LEU A 54 2.10 -4.40 -7.11
N ARG A 55 3.23 -4.66 -7.78
CA ARG A 55 3.88 -5.98 -7.74
C ARG A 55 4.30 -6.38 -6.33
N ILE A 56 4.96 -5.48 -5.59
CA ILE A 56 5.41 -5.72 -4.21
C ILE A 56 4.21 -5.96 -3.29
N LEU A 57 3.18 -5.12 -3.45
CA LEU A 57 1.95 -5.22 -2.69
C LEU A 57 1.25 -6.57 -2.90
N ARG A 58 1.09 -7.02 -4.14
CA ARG A 58 0.48 -8.33 -4.46
C ARG A 58 1.33 -9.50 -3.98
N GLU A 59 2.65 -9.39 -4.04
CA GLU A 59 3.57 -10.40 -3.51
C GLU A 59 3.45 -10.52 -1.97
N ALA A 60 3.35 -9.39 -1.28
CA ALA A 60 3.09 -9.36 0.16
C ALA A 60 1.70 -9.88 0.52
N GLN A 61 0.66 -9.53 -0.24
CA GLN A 61 -0.70 -10.03 -0.02
C GLN A 61 -0.79 -11.55 -0.10
N ARG A 62 -0.09 -12.16 -1.06
CA ARG A 62 0.01 -13.63 -1.13
C ARG A 62 0.75 -14.25 0.04
N THR A 63 1.63 -13.50 0.69
CA THR A 63 2.38 -13.97 1.87
C THR A 63 1.52 -13.87 3.13
N ASP A 64 0.70 -12.83 3.26
CA ASP A 64 -0.19 -12.59 4.40
C ASP A 64 -1.47 -13.46 4.37
N ASP A 65 -2.05 -13.68 3.19
CA ASP A 65 -3.21 -14.59 2.98
C ASP A 65 -2.91 -16.07 3.33
N GLY A 66 -1.63 -16.39 3.58
CA GLY A 66 -1.15 -17.74 3.91
C GLY A 66 -1.03 -18.07 5.41
N ARG A 67 -1.79 -17.43 6.31
CA ARG A 67 -1.81 -17.90 7.72
C ARG A 67 -2.54 -19.25 7.86
N PRO A 68 -1.92 -20.29 8.47
CA PRO A 68 -2.66 -21.40 9.06
C PRO A 68 -3.41 -20.98 10.34
#